data_AF-A0A1F8ZR02-F1
#
_entry.id   AF-A0A1F8ZR02-F1
#
_cell.length_a   1.000
_cell.length_b   1.000
_cell.length_c   1.000
_cell.angle_alpha   90.00
_cell.angle_beta   90.00
_cell.angle_gamma   90.00
#
_symmetry.space_group_name_H-M   'P 1'
#
loop_
_entity.id
_entity.type
_entity.pdbx_description
1 polymer ?
#
loop_
_entity_poly.entity_id
_entity_poly.type
_entity_poly.pdbx_seq_one_letter_code
_entity_poly.pdbx_strand_id
1 'polypeptide(L)'
;MKRAGTGSQGGFTLIEILVVIAVVAILAAIAIPQLSSYRRRGFDADVKSNIKNATISQEAYYTDKLSYSSGLADLQSWGFLQSPGINITPSGGATTFVISGGATVGCTPGTGIWSFVSTSGITTGAACN
;
A
#
# COMPACT_ATOMS: atom_id res chain seq x y z
N MET A 1 45.97 -42.77 22.73
CA MET A 1 45.50 -42.29 21.41
C MET A 1 45.12 -40.82 21.53
N LYS A 2 45.84 -39.88 20.91
CA LYS A 2 45.57 -38.44 20.98
C LYS A 2 45.64 -37.87 19.57
N ARG A 3 44.48 -37.57 18.96
CA ARG A 3 44.41 -36.89 17.66
C ARG A 3 44.46 -35.39 17.93
N ALA A 4 45.53 -34.75 17.47
CA ALA A 4 45.67 -33.30 17.45
C ALA A 4 44.92 -32.74 16.24
N GLY A 5 43.79 -32.07 16.47
CA GLY A 5 43.12 -31.28 15.44
C GLY A 5 43.73 -29.88 15.41
N THR A 6 44.57 -29.60 14.41
CA THR A 6 45.05 -28.25 14.09
C THR A 6 43.95 -27.50 13.33
N GLY A 7 42.94 -27.03 14.06
CA GLY A 7 41.96 -26.09 13.53
C GLY A 7 42.54 -24.69 13.59
N SER A 8 43.00 -24.15 12.46
CA SER A 8 43.32 -22.74 12.29
C SER A 8 42.04 -21.92 12.48
N GLN A 9 41.79 -21.46 13.71
CA GLN A 9 40.74 -20.51 14.00
C GLN A 9 41.22 -19.13 13.51
N GLY A 10 40.90 -18.80 12.26
CA GLY A 10 41.07 -17.46 11.72
C GLY A 10 40.06 -16.52 12.37
N GLY A 11 40.57 -15.55 13.15
CA GLY A 11 39.75 -14.45 13.67
C GLY A 11 39.51 -13.39 12.60
N PHE A 12 38.31 -12.79 12.59
CA PHE A 12 38.03 -11.60 11.80
C PHE A 12 38.93 -10.44 12.27
N THR A 13 39.52 -9.72 11.31
CA THR A 13 40.31 -8.53 11.61
C THR A 13 39.38 -7.33 11.85
N LEU A 14 39.81 -6.41 12.72
CA LEU A 14 39.08 -5.16 12.97
C LEU A 14 38.94 -4.31 11.69
N ILE A 15 39.94 -4.39 10.80
CA ILE A 15 39.93 -3.65 9.54
C ILE A 15 38.91 -4.22 8.54
N GLU A 16 38.69 -5.53 8.52
CA GLU A 16 37.66 -6.16 7.69
C GLU A 16 36.26 -5.67 8.08
N ILE A 17 35.97 -5.62 9.38
CA ILE A 17 34.67 -5.12 9.85
C ILE A 17 34.52 -3.63 9.54
N LEU A 18 35.59 -2.84 9.66
CA LEU A 18 35.57 -1.39 9.37
C LEU A 18 35.24 -1.09 7.90
N VAL A 19 35.88 -1.81 6.96
CA VAL A 19 35.60 -1.61 5.53
C VAL A 19 34.19 -2.08 5.16
N VAL A 20 33.71 -3.18 5.76
CA VAL A 20 32.36 -3.68 5.49
C VAL A 20 31.30 -2.69 5.93
N ILE A 21 31.40 -2.15 7.15
CA ILE A 21 30.42 -1.15 7.62
C ILE A 21 30.48 0.14 6.80
N ALA A 22 31.67 0.53 6.31
CA ALA A 22 31.82 1.69 5.44
C ALA A 22 31.07 1.53 4.10
N VAL A 23 31.19 0.35 3.46
CA VAL A 23 30.46 0.06 2.22
C VAL A 23 28.95 -0.02 2.46
N VAL A 24 28.51 -0.72 3.52
CA VAL A 24 27.08 -0.81 3.87
C VAL A 24 26.49 0.56 4.17
N ALA A 25 27.24 1.46 4.83
CA ALA A 25 26.79 2.82 5.10
C ALA A 25 26.54 3.63 3.82
N ILE A 26 27.42 3.52 2.82
CA ILE A 26 27.27 4.19 1.52
C ILE A 26 26.03 3.65 0.78
N LEU A 27 25.85 2.33 0.75
CA LEU A 27 24.68 1.70 0.11
C LEU A 27 23.37 2.09 0.81
N ALA A 28 23.35 2.08 2.14
CA ALA A 28 22.18 2.44 2.93
C ALA A 28 21.78 3.90 2.73
N ALA A 29 22.74 4.82 2.63
CA ALA A 29 22.47 6.25 2.41
C ALA A 29 21.70 6.51 1.10
N ILE A 30 21.97 5.73 0.05
CA ILE A 30 21.26 5.84 -1.25
C ILE A 30 19.93 5.07 -1.22
N ALA A 31 19.93 3.87 -0.63
CA ALA A 31 18.79 2.96 -0.68
C ALA A 31 17.59 3.42 0.18
N ILE A 32 17.83 3.98 1.36
CA ILE A 32 16.76 4.37 2.30
C ILE A 32 15.78 5.41 1.71
N PRO A 33 16.21 6.55 1.13
CA PRO A 33 15.28 7.52 0.57
C PRO A 33 14.49 6.96 -0.63
N GLN A 34 15.13 6.11 -1.45
CA GLN A 34 14.47 5.46 -2.59
C GLN A 34 13.42 4.44 -2.16
N LEU A 35 13.70 3.65 -1.11
CA LEU A 35 12.73 2.70 -0.58
C LEU A 35 11.50 3.40 0.01
N SER A 36 11.70 4.54 0.67
CA SER A 36 10.58 5.34 1.21
C SER A 36 9.63 5.81 0.10
N SER A 37 10.16 6.36 -0.99
CA SER A 37 9.34 6.80 -2.12
C SER A 37 8.65 5.64 -2.85
N TYR A 38 9.32 4.49 -2.96
CA TYR A 38 8.72 3.28 -3.53
C TYR A 38 7.53 2.80 -2.71
N ARG A 39 7.64 2.78 -1.37
CA ARG A 39 6.54 2.43 -0.48
C ARG A 39 5.35 3.37 -0.62
N ARG A 40 5.58 4.68 -0.71
CA ARG A 40 4.52 5.70 -0.92
C ARG A 40 3.72 5.43 -2.19
N ARG A 41 4.41 5.12 -3.29
CA ARG A 41 3.77 4.72 -4.56
C ARG A 41 3.00 3.41 -4.43
N GLY A 42 3.49 2.49 -3.60
CA GLY A 42 2.78 1.26 -3.23
C GLY A 42 1.44 1.56 -2.57
N PHE A 43 1.42 2.44 -1.56
CA PHE A 43 0.16 2.87 -0.92
C PHE A 43 -0.82 3.49 -1.90
N ASP A 44 -0.36 4.37 -2.80
CA ASP A 44 -1.23 4.94 -3.85
C ASP A 44 -1.82 3.87 -4.78
N ALA A 45 -1.03 2.86 -5.16
CA ALA A 45 -1.48 1.75 -5.98
C ALA A 45 -2.50 0.89 -5.23
N ASP A 46 -2.27 0.61 -3.95
CA ASP A 46 -3.17 -0.14 -3.10
C ASP A 46 -4.51 0.57 -2.94
N VAL A 47 -4.52 1.88 -2.67
CA VAL A 47 -5.76 2.67 -2.60
C VAL A 47 -6.55 2.56 -3.90
N LYS A 48 -5.90 2.78 -5.06
CA LYS A 48 -6.56 2.70 -6.36
C LYS A 48 -7.12 1.32 -6.66
N SER A 49 -6.41 0.26 -6.26
CA SER A 49 -6.87 -1.12 -6.40
C SER A 49 -8.10 -1.39 -5.54
N ASN A 50 -8.11 -0.91 -4.29
CA ASN A 50 -9.27 -1.02 -3.41
C ASN A 50 -10.47 -0.26 -3.95
N ILE A 51 -10.26 0.96 -4.47
CA ILE A 51 -11.32 1.73 -5.13
C ILE A 51 -11.91 0.92 -6.29
N LYS A 52 -11.07 0.33 -7.16
CA LYS A 52 -11.54 -0.50 -8.27
C LYS A 52 -12.36 -1.71 -7.82
N ASN A 53 -11.91 -2.41 -6.77
CA ASN A 53 -12.65 -3.56 -6.23
C ASN A 53 -13.98 -3.13 -5.60
N ALA A 54 -14.01 -1.98 -4.93
CA ALA A 54 -15.24 -1.40 -4.41
C ALA A 54 -16.18 -0.97 -5.55
N THR A 55 -15.67 -0.42 -6.65
CA THR A 55 -16.46 -0.11 -7.86
C THR A 55 -17.16 -1.36 -8.38
N ILE A 56 -16.44 -2.47 -8.54
CA ILE A 56 -17.03 -3.75 -8.99
C ILE A 56 -18.14 -4.20 -8.05
N SER A 57 -17.92 -4.11 -6.75
CA SER A 57 -18.91 -4.49 -5.74
C SER A 57 -20.13 -3.55 -5.77
N GLN A 58 -19.93 -2.28 -6.16
CA GLN A 58 -21.02 -1.32 -6.33
C GLN A 58 -21.90 -1.64 -7.54
N GLU A 59 -21.29 -2.04 -8.66
CA GLU A 59 -22.03 -2.49 -9.85
C GLU A 59 -22.84 -3.75 -9.56
N ALA A 60 -22.27 -4.68 -8.77
CA ALA A 60 -22.97 -5.87 -8.30
C ALA A 60 -24.18 -5.49 -7.42
N TYR A 61 -23.99 -4.57 -6.47
CA TYR A 61 -25.08 -4.05 -5.63
C TYR A 61 -26.20 -3.41 -6.46
N TYR A 62 -25.84 -2.60 -7.46
CA TYR A 62 -26.80 -1.91 -8.32
C TYR A 62 -27.69 -2.87 -9.12
N THR A 63 -27.12 -3.99 -9.58
CA THR A 63 -27.86 -5.01 -10.35
C THR A 63 -29.08 -5.53 -9.59
N ASP A 64 -28.99 -5.61 -8.26
CA ASP A 64 -30.03 -6.18 -7.41
C ASP A 64 -30.88 -5.12 -6.69
N LYS A 65 -30.32 -3.95 -6.40
CA LYS A 65 -30.98 -2.89 -5.62
C LYS A 65 -31.40 -1.67 -6.44
N LEU A 66 -31.02 -1.59 -7.71
CA LEU A 66 -31.32 -0.48 -8.63
C LEU A 66 -30.94 0.91 -8.07
N SER A 67 -29.95 0.93 -7.19
CA SER A 67 -29.36 2.11 -6.56
C SER A 67 -27.96 1.75 -6.09
N TYR A 68 -27.07 2.74 -5.92
CA TYR A 68 -25.75 2.50 -5.34
C TYR A 68 -25.77 2.75 -3.83
N SER A 69 -24.97 2.00 -3.09
CA SER A 69 -24.87 2.15 -1.63
C SER A 69 -23.88 3.24 -1.18
N SER A 70 -24.18 3.90 -0.07
CA SER A 70 -23.24 4.74 0.70
C SER A 70 -22.63 4.02 1.91
N GLY A 71 -23.02 2.77 2.15
CA GLY A 71 -22.56 1.92 3.23
C GLY A 71 -21.41 1.02 2.80
N LEU A 72 -20.28 1.10 3.52
CA LEU A 72 -19.18 0.16 3.35
C LEU A 72 -19.58 -1.28 3.65
N ALA A 73 -20.43 -1.49 4.67
CA ALA A 73 -20.92 -2.80 5.07
C ALA A 73 -21.77 -3.47 3.99
N ASP A 74 -22.50 -2.67 3.21
CA ASP A 74 -23.25 -3.19 2.06
C ASP A 74 -22.25 -3.74 1.06
N LEU A 75 -21.30 -2.94 0.57
CA LEU A 75 -20.27 -3.38 -0.37
C LEU A 75 -19.53 -4.64 0.09
N GLN A 76 -19.24 -4.76 1.39
CA GLN A 76 -18.61 -5.96 1.96
C GLN A 76 -19.49 -7.21 1.84
N SER A 77 -20.81 -7.05 2.00
CA SER A 77 -21.78 -8.12 1.75
C SER A 77 -21.83 -8.55 0.29
N TRP A 78 -21.40 -7.68 -0.64
CA TRP A 78 -21.27 -7.95 -2.09
C TRP A 78 -19.83 -8.27 -2.51
N GLY A 79 -18.99 -8.73 -1.58
CA GLY A 79 -17.67 -9.28 -1.88
C GLY A 79 -16.52 -8.27 -1.84
N PHE A 80 -16.76 -7.03 -1.42
CA PHE A 80 -15.67 -6.09 -1.20
C PHE A 80 -14.87 -6.48 0.05
N LEU A 81 -13.56 -6.70 -0.11
CA LEU A 81 -12.63 -6.90 1.00
C LEU A 81 -11.63 -5.75 1.04
N GLN A 82 -11.66 -5.00 2.12
CA GLN A 82 -10.78 -3.85 2.31
C GLN A 82 -9.36 -4.30 2.70
N SER A 83 -8.36 -3.76 2.01
CA SER A 83 -6.96 -3.98 2.36
C SER A 83 -6.62 -3.31 3.71
N PRO A 84 -5.80 -3.95 4.56
CA PRO A 84 -5.30 -3.33 5.78
C PRO A 84 -4.60 -2.00 5.51
N GLY A 85 -4.84 -1.00 6.36
CA GLY A 85 -4.18 0.31 6.25
C GLY A 85 -4.73 1.23 5.16
N ILE A 86 -5.83 0.85 4.50
CA ILE A 86 -6.58 1.68 3.56
C ILE A 86 -7.99 1.87 4.12
N ASN A 87 -8.53 3.09 4.08
CA ASN A 87 -9.94 3.35 4.35
C ASN A 87 -10.68 3.66 3.05
N ILE A 88 -11.88 3.10 2.88
CA ILE A 88 -12.76 3.36 1.73
C ILE A 88 -14.08 3.95 2.22
N THR A 89 -14.49 5.04 1.59
CA THR A 89 -15.73 5.76 1.85
C THR A 89 -16.57 5.81 0.56
N PRO A 90 -17.54 4.90 0.42
CA PRO A 90 -18.48 4.93 -0.70
C PRO A 90 -19.56 6.01 -0.47
N SER A 91 -20.01 6.62 -1.56
CA SER A 91 -21.12 7.55 -1.60
C SER A 91 -21.97 7.22 -2.82
N GLY A 92 -23.07 6.49 -2.60
CA GLY A 92 -23.97 6.06 -3.66
C GLY A 92 -25.24 6.90 -3.74
N GLY A 93 -25.73 7.10 -4.95
CA GLY A 93 -27.05 7.65 -5.26
C GLY A 93 -27.84 6.71 -6.18
N ALA A 94 -28.95 7.20 -6.72
CA ALA A 94 -29.82 6.39 -7.58
C ALA A 94 -29.15 5.96 -8.89
N THR A 95 -28.28 6.80 -9.47
CA THR A 95 -27.68 6.55 -10.79
C THR A 95 -26.18 6.81 -10.84
N THR A 96 -25.61 7.38 -9.78
CA THR A 96 -24.19 7.73 -9.71
C THR A 96 -23.62 7.33 -8.37
N PHE A 97 -22.30 7.17 -8.35
CA PHE A 97 -21.58 6.95 -7.10
C PHE A 97 -20.18 7.55 -7.16
N VAL A 98 -19.64 7.80 -5.98
CA VAL A 98 -18.27 8.20 -5.75
C VAL A 98 -17.67 7.24 -4.73
N ILE A 99 -16.47 6.74 -5.00
CA ILE A 99 -15.72 5.94 -4.05
C ILE A 99 -14.43 6.67 -3.75
N SER A 100 -14.31 7.15 -2.52
CA SER A 100 -13.10 7.78 -2.03
C SER A 100 -12.32 6.78 -1.18
N GLY A 101 -11.00 6.82 -1.28
CA GLY A 101 -10.11 5.94 -0.55
C GLY A 101 -8.86 6.68 -0.13
N GLY A 102 -8.30 6.30 1.02
CA GLY A 102 -7.05 6.89 1.50
C GLY A 102 -6.23 5.90 2.31
N ALA A 103 -4.90 5.97 2.15
CA ALA A 103 -3.98 5.25 3.02
C ALA A 103 -3.98 5.87 4.42
N THR A 104 -4.07 5.05 5.46
CA THR A 104 -4.06 5.48 6.86
C THR A 104 -2.66 5.46 7.48
N VAL A 105 -1.68 4.92 6.75
CA VAL A 105 -0.30 4.76 7.19
C VAL A 105 0.65 5.13 6.06
N GLY A 106 1.85 5.59 6.42
CA GLY A 106 2.93 5.83 5.45
C GLY A 106 2.78 7.05 4.53
N CYS A 107 1.67 7.78 4.65
CA CYS A 107 1.40 9.04 3.96
C CYS A 107 1.19 10.17 4.97
N THR A 108 1.58 11.38 4.59
CA THR A 108 1.24 12.60 5.34
C THR A 108 -0.28 12.75 5.39
N PRO A 109 -0.89 13.12 6.53
CA PRO A 109 -2.33 13.34 6.63
C PRO A 109 -2.84 14.28 5.52
N GLY A 110 -3.89 13.86 4.81
CA GLY A 110 -4.44 14.60 3.67
C GLY A 110 -3.81 14.27 2.31
N THR A 111 -2.81 13.40 2.26
CA THR A 111 -2.21 12.86 1.02
C THR A 111 -2.53 11.38 0.84
N GLY A 112 -2.27 10.82 -0.34
CA GLY A 112 -2.60 9.42 -0.65
C GLY A 112 -4.11 9.16 -0.70
N ILE A 113 -4.89 10.21 -0.99
CA ILE A 113 -6.35 10.16 -1.09
C ILE A 113 -6.72 10.19 -2.56
N TRP A 114 -7.54 9.23 -2.97
CA TRP A 114 -8.00 9.07 -4.33
C TRP A 114 -9.51 8.89 -4.34
N SER A 115 -10.17 9.35 -5.41
CA SER A 115 -11.60 9.27 -5.57
C SER A 115 -11.94 8.88 -7.00
N PHE A 116 -12.81 7.89 -7.16
CA PHE A 116 -13.40 7.50 -8.42
C PHE A 116 -14.81 8.08 -8.50
N VAL A 117 -15.15 8.69 -9.63
CA VAL A 117 -16.49 9.23 -9.91
C VAL A 117 -17.10 8.47 -11.09
N SER A 118 -18.26 7.85 -10.89
CA SER A 118 -18.86 6.97 -11.90
C SER A 118 -19.25 7.69 -13.21
N THR A 119 -19.54 8.99 -13.16
CA THR A 119 -19.91 9.77 -14.35
C THR A 119 -18.74 10.09 -15.26
N SER A 120 -17.54 10.26 -14.72
CA SER A 120 -16.33 10.54 -15.49
C SER A 120 -15.53 9.27 -15.78
N GLY A 121 -15.68 8.23 -14.97
CA GLY A 121 -14.87 7.01 -15.05
C GLY A 121 -13.40 7.24 -14.68
N ILE A 122 -13.06 8.40 -14.10
CA ILE A 122 -11.69 8.80 -13.78
C ILE A 122 -11.46 8.70 -12.28
N THR A 123 -10.29 8.18 -11.90
CA THR A 123 -9.79 8.25 -10.51
C THR A 123 -8.86 9.46 -10.38
N THR A 124 -9.25 10.45 -9.58
CA THR A 124 -8.47 11.67 -9.30
C THR A 124 -8.06 11.70 -7.82
N GLY A 125 -6.99 12.40 -7.49
CA GLY A 125 -6.49 12.41 -6.12
C GLY A 125 -5.13 13.06 -5.95
N ALA A 126 -4.67 13.08 -4.71
CA ALA A 126 -3.34 13.55 -4.33
C ALA A 126 -2.46 12.35 -3.97
N ALA A 127 -1.30 12.25 -4.63
CA ALA A 127 -0.33 11.20 -4.35
C ALA A 127 0.18 11.26 -2.90
N CYS A 128 0.57 10.11 -2.36
CA CYS A 128 1.14 9.96 -1.04
C CYS A 128 2.49 10.67 -0.94
N ASN A 129 2.65 11.53 0.09
CA ASN A 129 3.86 12.31 0.33
C ASN A 129 4.35 12.24 1.78
#